data_AF-A0AAD7IKC7-F1
#
_entry.id   AF-A0AAD7IKC7-F1
#
_cell.length_a   1.000
_cell.length_b   1.000
_cell.length_c   1.000
_cell.angle_alpha   90.00
_cell.angle_beta   90.00
_cell.angle_gamma   90.00
#
_symmetry.space_group_name_H-M   'P 1'
#
loop_
_entity.id
_entity.type
_entity.pdbx_description
1 polymer ?
#
loop_
_entity_poly.entity_id
_entity_poly.type
_entity_poly.pdbx_seq_one_letter_code
_entity_poly.pdbx_strand_id
1 'polypeptide(L)'
;MHENRYEQPRNTLPRGPAYLPHVLTTLKRGRADHFRQALRVSPPTFDALVTELQNDPIFFNDSNHPQLPVDQQLAVALYRFGHDGNAASIQSVANWAGLGKGTVHLITRRVMTAVLRPGFMQSAVRMPTPEEKDEAKHWVRNHSCRRWRHGWCFVDGTLIPLDQRPTWYGESYFDRKCNYSLNFQVCIIH
;
A
#
# COMPACT_ATOMS: atom_id res chain seq x y z
N MET A 1 20.54 -30.29 -20.71
CA MET A 1 20.28 -29.84 -22.10
C MET A 1 18.87 -29.23 -22.20
N HIS A 2 18.71 -27.95 -21.86
CA HIS A 2 17.53 -27.16 -22.25
C HIS A 2 18.04 -25.81 -22.75
N GLU A 3 18.84 -25.82 -23.80
CA GLU A 3 19.42 -24.59 -24.35
C GLU A 3 18.38 -23.74 -25.10
N ASN A 4 17.29 -24.31 -25.59
CA ASN A 4 16.26 -23.57 -26.32
C ASN A 4 14.86 -23.86 -25.78
N ARG A 5 14.43 -23.09 -24.76
CA ARG A 5 13.05 -23.10 -24.25
C ARG A 5 12.05 -22.42 -25.20
N TYR A 6 12.54 -21.70 -26.21
CA TYR A 6 11.73 -20.97 -27.17
C TYR A 6 12.33 -21.16 -28.57
N GLU A 7 11.49 -21.59 -29.51
CA GLU A 7 11.86 -21.78 -30.93
C GLU A 7 11.91 -20.47 -31.71
N GLN A 8 11.39 -19.38 -31.14
CA GLN A 8 11.35 -18.05 -31.76
C GLN A 8 11.94 -17.00 -30.81
N PRO A 9 12.73 -16.03 -31.33
CA PRO A 9 13.21 -14.90 -30.55
C PRO A 9 12.04 -14.14 -29.90
N ARG A 10 12.18 -13.76 -28.63
CA ARG A 10 11.17 -12.91 -28.00
C ARG A 10 11.13 -11.56 -28.70
N ASN A 11 9.96 -11.19 -29.22
CA ASN A 11 9.71 -9.84 -29.69
C ASN A 11 9.87 -8.86 -28.51
N THR A 12 10.92 -8.05 -28.54
CA THR A 12 11.21 -7.05 -27.51
C THR A 12 10.67 -5.71 -27.98
N LEU A 13 9.59 -5.25 -27.36
CA LEU A 13 9.14 -3.88 -27.55
C LEU A 13 10.13 -2.92 -26.89
N PRO A 14 10.53 -1.83 -27.55
CA PRO A 14 11.36 -0.80 -26.95
C PRO A 14 10.64 -0.21 -25.73
N ARG A 15 11.37 -0.03 -24.63
CA ARG A 15 10.84 0.51 -23.36
C ARG A 15 11.66 1.72 -22.94
N GLY A 16 10.96 2.73 -22.43
CA GLY A 16 11.61 3.85 -21.74
C GLY A 16 12.30 3.40 -20.44
N PRO A 17 13.10 4.29 -19.82
CA PRO A 17 13.74 4.00 -18.55
C PRO A 17 12.69 3.72 -17.45
N ALA A 18 13.00 2.76 -16.59
CA ALA A 18 12.16 2.44 -15.43
C ALA A 18 12.17 3.60 -14.42
N TYR A 19 11.02 3.91 -13.83
CA TYR A 19 10.89 4.92 -12.78
C TYR A 19 11.14 4.35 -11.38
N LEU A 20 10.96 3.04 -11.19
CA LEU A 20 11.18 2.35 -9.91
C LEU A 20 12.53 2.70 -9.23
N PRO A 21 13.69 2.69 -9.93
CA PRO A 21 14.97 3.06 -9.30
C PRO A 21 14.99 4.48 -8.77
N HIS A 22 14.35 5.43 -9.47
CA HIS A 22 14.24 6.81 -9.03
C HIS A 22 13.42 6.93 -7.73
N VAL A 23 12.35 6.15 -7.59
CA VAL A 23 11.55 6.12 -6.35
C VAL A 23 12.37 5.58 -5.17
N LEU A 24 13.05 4.46 -5.35
CA LEU A 24 13.80 3.81 -4.26
C LEU A 24 15.07 4.54 -3.84
N THR A 25 15.69 5.31 -4.74
CA THR A 25 16.96 5.99 -4.47
C THR A 25 16.79 7.48 -4.19
N THR A 26 16.10 8.20 -5.08
CA THR A 26 16.02 9.65 -5.07
C THR A 26 14.87 10.13 -4.21
N LEU A 27 13.64 9.65 -4.46
CA LEU A 27 12.47 10.09 -3.70
C LEU A 27 12.53 9.64 -2.25
N LYS A 28 12.95 8.39 -2.01
CA LYS A 28 13.07 7.85 -0.65
C LYS A 28 13.96 8.70 0.26
N ARG A 29 15.05 9.26 -0.27
CA ARG A 29 16.03 10.06 0.50
C ARG A 29 15.71 11.55 0.52
N GLY A 30 15.27 12.10 -0.61
CA GLY A 30 15.15 13.55 -0.78
C GLY A 30 13.72 14.09 -0.76
N ARG A 31 12.70 13.25 -1.00
CA ARG A 31 11.29 13.66 -1.19
C ARG A 31 10.33 12.61 -0.63
N ALA A 32 10.32 12.48 0.70
CA ALA A 32 9.46 11.53 1.41
C ALA A 32 7.96 11.72 1.11
N ASP A 33 7.55 12.95 0.79
CA ASP A 33 6.21 13.31 0.33
C ASP A 33 5.85 12.59 -0.98
N HIS A 34 6.71 12.68 -2.00
CA HIS A 34 6.49 11.98 -3.28
C HIS A 34 6.68 10.47 -3.17
N PHE A 35 7.59 10.01 -2.31
CA PHE A 35 7.73 8.58 -2.03
C PHE A 35 6.42 8.01 -1.46
N ARG A 36 5.83 8.70 -0.48
CA ARG A 36 4.54 8.32 0.09
C ARG A 36 3.40 8.43 -0.90
N GLN A 37 3.42 9.42 -1.81
CA GLN A 37 2.44 9.49 -2.88
C GLN A 37 2.51 8.25 -3.79
N ALA A 38 3.72 7.81 -4.13
CA ALA A 38 3.94 6.68 -5.03
C ALA A 38 3.64 5.32 -4.37
N LEU A 39 4.11 5.08 -3.14
CA LEU A 39 4.04 3.77 -2.49
C LEU A 39 3.03 3.68 -1.34
N ARG A 40 2.35 4.78 -1.01
CA ARG A 40 1.36 4.92 0.09
C ARG A 40 1.90 4.66 1.50
N VAL A 41 3.21 4.47 1.65
CA VAL A 41 3.90 4.29 2.93
C VAL A 41 5.03 5.31 3.08
N SER A 42 5.41 5.62 4.32
CA SER A 42 6.57 6.47 4.58
C SER A 42 7.89 5.69 4.31
N PRO A 43 9.01 6.36 4.02
CA PRO A 43 10.30 5.68 3.87
C PRO A 43 10.70 4.81 5.09
N PRO A 44 10.58 5.27 6.35
CA PRO A 44 10.86 4.42 7.51
C PRO A 44 9.95 3.20 7.60
N THR A 45 8.65 3.36 7.33
CA THR A 45 7.71 2.23 7.30
C THR A 45 8.09 1.23 6.21
N PHE A 46 8.48 1.71 5.04
CA PHE A 46 8.93 0.87 3.95
C PHE A 46 10.18 0.05 4.35
N ASP A 47 11.16 0.66 4.99
CA ASP A 47 12.37 -0.02 5.46
C ASP A 47 12.10 -1.08 6.54
N ALA A 48 11.17 -0.79 7.45
CA ALA A 48 10.70 -1.76 8.41
C ALA A 48 10.04 -2.96 7.71
N LEU A 49 9.15 -2.72 6.73
CA LEU A 49 8.51 -3.78 5.97
C LEU A 49 9.51 -4.63 5.18
N VAL A 50 10.52 -4.02 4.55
CA VAL A 50 11.58 -4.77 3.86
C VAL A 50 12.34 -5.65 4.85
N THR A 51 12.71 -5.11 6.01
CA THR A 51 13.45 -5.84 7.05
C THR A 51 12.67 -7.05 7.58
N GLU A 52 11.36 -6.90 7.79
CA GLU A 52 10.48 -7.99 8.23
C GLU A 52 10.29 -9.06 7.15
N LEU A 53 10.18 -8.65 5.89
CA LEU A 53 9.88 -9.57 4.78
C LEU A 53 11.13 -10.23 4.18
N GLN A 54 12.33 -9.68 4.38
CA GLN A 54 13.54 -10.10 3.64
C GLN A 54 13.93 -11.57 3.82
N ASN A 55 13.54 -12.17 4.95
CA ASN A 55 13.89 -13.55 5.30
C ASN A 55 12.79 -14.56 4.90
N ASP A 56 11.69 -14.13 4.28
CA ASP A 56 10.64 -15.07 3.86
C ASP A 56 11.16 -15.97 2.70
N PRO A 57 11.04 -17.31 2.83
CA PRO A 57 11.46 -18.26 1.80
C PRO A 57 10.94 -17.96 0.39
N ILE A 58 9.79 -17.28 0.27
CA ILE A 58 9.18 -16.95 -1.04
C ILE A 58 10.05 -16.02 -1.90
N PHE A 59 10.94 -15.24 -1.28
CA PHE A 59 11.86 -14.32 -1.96
C PHE A 59 13.19 -14.98 -2.37
N PHE A 60 13.41 -16.25 -2.00
CA PHE A 60 14.58 -17.02 -2.38
C PHE A 60 14.23 -18.03 -3.49
N ASN A 61 15.17 -18.32 -4.39
CA ASN A 61 15.03 -19.39 -5.37
C ASN A 61 16.36 -20.12 -5.59
N ASP A 62 16.28 -21.42 -5.84
CA ASP A 62 17.43 -22.27 -6.17
C ASP A 62 17.71 -22.26 -7.68
N SER A 63 17.69 -21.08 -8.30
CA SER A 63 17.87 -20.96 -9.75
C SER A 63 19.04 -20.07 -10.12
N ASN A 64 19.61 -20.31 -11.29
CA ASN A 64 20.69 -19.49 -11.86
C ASN A 64 20.25 -18.07 -12.25
N HIS A 65 18.97 -17.74 -12.12
CA HIS A 65 18.44 -16.39 -12.31
C HIS A 65 17.94 -15.84 -10.97
N PRO A 66 18.72 -14.96 -10.31
CA PRO A 66 18.34 -14.44 -9.01
C PRO A 66 17.00 -13.69 -9.10
N GLN A 67 16.19 -13.80 -8.04
CA GLN A 67 15.00 -12.97 -7.92
C GLN A 67 15.39 -11.49 -7.80
N LEU A 68 14.44 -10.61 -8.11
CA LEU A 68 14.60 -9.19 -7.78
C LEU A 68 14.72 -9.00 -6.27
N PRO A 69 15.52 -8.02 -5.81
CA PRO A 69 15.59 -7.65 -4.40
C PRO A 69 14.22 -7.39 -3.77
N VAL A 70 14.08 -7.69 -2.47
CA VAL A 70 12.80 -7.64 -1.74
C VAL A 70 12.21 -6.24 -1.71
N ASP A 71 13.05 -5.20 -1.58
CA ASP A 71 12.63 -3.80 -1.66
C ASP A 71 11.98 -3.46 -3.01
N GLN A 72 12.55 -3.94 -4.11
CA GLN A 72 11.98 -3.76 -5.45
C GLN A 72 10.67 -4.53 -5.63
N GLN A 73 10.60 -5.77 -5.15
CA GLN A 73 9.37 -6.57 -5.20
C GLN A 73 8.26 -5.89 -4.38
N LEU A 74 8.57 -5.45 -3.17
CA LEU A 74 7.64 -4.75 -2.29
C LEU A 74 7.17 -3.43 -2.89
N ALA A 75 8.08 -2.61 -3.44
CA ALA A 75 7.71 -1.34 -4.05
C ALA A 75 6.78 -1.50 -5.26
N VAL A 76 6.99 -2.53 -6.09
CA VAL A 76 6.09 -2.83 -7.22
C VAL A 76 4.70 -3.22 -6.73
N ALA A 77 4.61 -4.05 -5.68
CA ALA A 77 3.34 -4.45 -5.11
C ALA A 77 2.60 -3.25 -4.46
N LEU A 78 3.30 -2.45 -3.66
CA LEU A 78 2.75 -1.25 -3.02
C LEU A 78 2.29 -0.21 -4.04
N TYR A 79 3.10 0.02 -5.09
CA TYR A 79 2.70 0.89 -6.20
C TYR A 79 1.42 0.40 -6.86
N ARG A 80 1.32 -0.92 -7.12
CA ARG A 80 0.11 -1.52 -7.71
C ARG A 80 -1.12 -1.37 -6.82
N PHE A 81 -0.98 -1.56 -5.50
CA PHE A 81 -2.10 -1.46 -4.55
C PHE A 81 -2.49 -0.01 -4.24
N GLY A 82 -1.54 0.92 -4.38
CA GLY A 82 -1.75 2.34 -4.11
C GLY A 82 -2.37 3.14 -5.25
N HIS A 83 -2.66 2.51 -6.38
CA HIS A 83 -3.21 3.15 -7.57
C HIS A 83 -4.46 2.42 -8.03
N ASP A 84 -5.39 3.16 -8.64
CA ASP A 84 -6.66 2.67 -9.17
C ASP A 84 -6.75 2.89 -10.69
N GLY A 85 -7.74 2.26 -11.31
CA GLY A 85 -8.04 2.40 -12.73
C GLY A 85 -6.86 1.98 -13.63
N ASN A 86 -6.59 2.77 -14.67
CA ASN A 86 -5.56 2.45 -15.65
C ASN A 86 -4.14 2.42 -15.07
N ALA A 87 -3.88 3.15 -13.98
CA ALA A 87 -2.58 3.17 -13.30
C ALA A 87 -2.29 1.85 -12.54
N ALA A 88 -3.34 1.16 -12.10
CA ALA A 88 -3.26 -0.15 -11.44
C ALA A 88 -3.08 -1.33 -12.41
N SER A 89 -3.24 -1.08 -13.72
CA SER A 89 -3.18 -2.14 -14.72
C SER A 89 -1.79 -2.79 -14.74
N ILE A 90 -1.74 -4.11 -14.96
CA ILE A 90 -0.47 -4.86 -14.98
C ILE A 90 0.49 -4.28 -16.03
N GLN A 91 -0.02 -3.80 -17.17
CA GLN A 91 0.82 -3.16 -18.19
C GLN A 91 1.39 -1.82 -17.72
N SER A 92 0.58 -0.99 -17.06
CA SER A 92 1.04 0.31 -16.55
C SER A 92 2.11 0.13 -15.47
N VAL A 93 1.90 -0.79 -14.53
CA VAL A 93 2.89 -1.12 -13.50
C VAL A 93 4.16 -1.72 -14.12
N ALA A 94 4.02 -2.58 -15.14
CA ALA A 94 5.16 -3.14 -15.86
C ALA A 94 5.98 -2.05 -16.57
N ASN A 95 5.33 -1.09 -17.22
CA ASN A 95 6.00 0.05 -17.86
C ASN A 95 6.70 0.93 -16.83
N TRP A 96 6.04 1.25 -15.72
CA TRP A 96 6.58 2.06 -14.64
C TRP A 96 7.82 1.41 -13.97
N ALA A 97 7.76 0.10 -13.73
CA ALA A 97 8.85 -0.64 -13.10
C ALA A 97 9.95 -1.09 -14.08
N GLY A 98 9.72 -1.01 -15.39
CA GLY A 98 10.59 -1.60 -16.42
C GLY A 98 10.58 -3.13 -16.43
N LEU A 99 9.49 -3.77 -15.97
CA LEU A 99 9.38 -5.22 -15.81
C LEU A 99 8.46 -5.86 -16.86
N GLY A 100 8.50 -7.19 -16.97
CA GLY A 100 7.49 -7.93 -17.75
C GLY A 100 6.15 -8.03 -17.01
N LYS A 101 5.03 -8.07 -17.73
CA LYS A 101 3.69 -8.31 -17.16
C LYS A 101 3.64 -9.54 -16.24
N GLY A 102 4.22 -10.66 -16.70
CA GLY A 102 4.30 -11.90 -15.91
C GLY A 102 5.12 -11.72 -14.63
N THR A 103 6.19 -10.93 -14.68
CA THR A 103 7.02 -10.60 -13.50
C THR A 103 6.23 -9.79 -12.48
N VAL A 104 5.47 -8.77 -12.90
CA VAL A 104 4.61 -7.97 -12.00
C VAL A 104 3.57 -8.85 -11.31
N HIS A 105 2.94 -9.76 -12.05
CA HIS A 105 1.98 -10.70 -11.49
C HIS A 105 2.63 -11.62 -10.44
N LEU A 106 3.80 -12.19 -10.77
CA LEU A 106 4.55 -13.06 -9.87
C LEU A 106 4.98 -12.32 -8.60
N ILE A 107 5.54 -11.11 -8.72
CA ILE A 107 5.91 -10.25 -7.60
C ILE A 107 4.70 -10.00 -6.70
N THR A 108 3.57 -9.62 -7.27
CA THR A 108 2.37 -9.33 -6.47
C THR A 108 1.96 -10.56 -5.66
N ARG A 109 1.98 -11.74 -6.29
CA ARG A 109 1.66 -13.00 -5.60
C ARG A 109 2.65 -13.29 -4.47
N ARG A 110 3.96 -13.10 -4.69
CA ARG A 110 4.99 -13.34 -3.66
C ARG A 110 4.81 -12.42 -2.46
N VAL A 111 4.64 -11.11 -2.70
CA VAL A 111 4.42 -10.12 -1.63
C VAL A 111 3.14 -10.44 -0.87
N MET A 112 2.04 -10.75 -1.56
CA MET A 112 0.80 -11.16 -0.90
C MET A 112 0.98 -12.42 -0.06
N THR A 113 1.68 -13.43 -0.57
CA THR A 113 1.96 -14.66 0.20
C THR A 113 2.72 -14.35 1.48
N ALA A 114 3.77 -13.52 1.42
CA ALA A 114 4.58 -13.16 2.58
C ALA A 114 3.77 -12.36 3.62
N VAL A 115 3.04 -11.33 3.18
CA VAL A 115 2.22 -10.47 4.04
C VAL A 115 1.06 -11.24 4.68
N LEU A 116 0.46 -12.20 3.97
CA LEU A 116 -0.65 -13.00 4.48
C LEU A 116 -0.21 -14.18 5.36
N ARG A 117 1.09 -14.39 5.59
CA ARG A 117 1.53 -15.45 6.50
C ARG A 117 1.03 -15.16 7.91
N PRO A 118 0.61 -16.20 8.68
CA PRO A 118 0.12 -16.02 10.04
C PRO A 118 1.06 -15.23 10.95
N GLY A 119 2.38 -15.49 10.88
CA GLY A 119 3.36 -14.79 11.70
C GLY A 119 3.41 -13.28 11.46
N PHE A 120 3.35 -12.86 10.18
CA PHE A 120 3.31 -11.45 9.83
C PHE A 120 1.95 -10.82 10.20
N MET A 121 0.85 -11.50 9.88
CA MET A 121 -0.50 -10.98 10.16
C MET A 121 -0.76 -10.82 11.66
N GLN A 122 -0.27 -11.72 12.50
CA GLN A 122 -0.46 -11.64 13.95
C GLN A 122 0.30 -10.48 14.59
N SER A 123 1.47 -10.11 14.05
CA SER A 123 2.23 -8.95 14.54
C SER A 123 1.68 -7.64 13.98
N ALA A 124 1.33 -7.62 12.70
CA ALA A 124 0.91 -6.41 11.99
C ALA A 124 -0.57 -6.06 12.21
N VAL A 125 -1.45 -7.06 12.38
CA VAL A 125 -2.90 -6.89 12.54
C VAL A 125 -3.32 -7.52 13.87
N ARG A 126 -2.98 -6.85 14.97
CA ARG A 126 -3.39 -7.22 16.32
C ARG A 126 -4.31 -6.17 16.94
N MET A 127 -5.08 -6.61 17.92
CA MET A 127 -5.79 -5.68 18.79
C MET A 127 -4.76 -4.85 19.61
N PRO A 128 -5.06 -3.57 19.88
CA PRO A 128 -4.18 -2.74 20.68
C PRO A 128 -4.06 -3.28 22.13
N THR A 129 -2.89 -3.11 22.75
CA THR A 129 -2.65 -3.51 24.15
C THR A 129 -3.37 -2.57 25.13
N PRO A 130 -3.57 -2.97 26.40
CA PRO A 130 -4.10 -2.07 27.43
C PRO A 130 -3.36 -0.74 27.53
N GLU A 131 -2.04 -0.74 27.38
CA GLU A 131 -1.19 0.45 27.44
C GLU A 131 -1.42 1.36 26.22
N GLU A 132 -1.41 0.80 25.01
CA GLU A 132 -1.71 1.54 23.77
C GLU A 132 -3.11 2.15 23.79
N LYS A 133 -4.08 1.40 24.35
CA LYS A 133 -5.44 1.89 24.58
C LYS A 133 -5.40 3.08 25.54
N ASP A 134 -4.71 2.98 26.67
CA ASP A 134 -4.68 4.06 27.64
C ASP A 134 -3.96 5.31 27.12
N GLU A 135 -2.86 5.17 26.39
CA GLU A 135 -2.20 6.30 25.70
C GLU A 135 -3.16 7.00 24.74
N ALA A 136 -3.91 6.23 23.95
CA ALA A 136 -4.92 6.77 23.06
C ALA A 136 -6.05 7.50 23.80
N LYS A 137 -6.54 6.95 24.92
CA LYS A 137 -7.55 7.62 25.76
C LYS A 137 -7.04 8.95 26.30
N HIS A 138 -5.76 9.02 26.69
CA HIS A 138 -5.12 10.26 27.12
C HIS A 138 -5.03 11.27 25.97
N TRP A 139 -4.65 10.81 24.77
CA TRP A 139 -4.59 11.67 23.59
C TRP A 139 -5.96 12.27 23.25
N VAL A 140 -7.03 11.46 23.23
CA VAL A 140 -8.42 11.91 22.98
C VAL A 140 -8.88 12.90 24.03
N ARG A 141 -8.57 12.66 25.31
CA ARG A 141 -8.90 13.59 26.40
C ARG A 141 -8.23 14.96 26.21
N ASN A 142 -6.99 14.98 25.74
CA ASN A 142 -6.19 16.20 25.63
C ASN A 142 -6.48 17.01 24.36
N HIS A 143 -6.87 16.35 23.27
CA HIS A 143 -7.04 16.97 21.95
C HIS A 143 -8.50 17.02 21.48
N SER A 144 -9.44 16.44 22.24
CA SER A 144 -10.86 16.35 21.89
C SER A 144 -11.75 16.39 23.15
N CYS A 145 -12.92 15.75 23.11
CA CYS A 145 -13.86 15.71 24.22
C CYS A 145 -13.48 14.64 25.27
N ARG A 146 -13.32 15.05 26.54
CA ARG A 146 -13.04 14.15 27.68
C ARG A 146 -14.03 12.99 27.80
N ARG A 147 -15.30 13.16 27.40
CA ARG A 147 -16.33 12.10 27.45
C ARG A 147 -16.01 10.95 26.49
N TRP A 148 -15.24 11.19 25.44
CA TRP A 148 -14.97 10.23 24.37
C TRP A 148 -13.79 9.31 24.64
N ARG A 149 -13.10 9.48 25.77
CA ARG A 149 -11.97 8.65 26.20
C ARG A 149 -12.29 7.17 26.47
N HIS A 150 -13.51 6.70 26.25
CA HIS A 150 -13.93 5.31 26.53
C HIS A 150 -14.75 4.70 25.37
N GLY A 151 -14.64 5.23 24.15
CA GLY A 151 -15.42 4.70 23.00
C GLY A 151 -14.69 3.61 22.19
N TRP A 152 -15.27 3.21 21.06
CA TRP A 152 -14.89 2.00 20.27
C TRP A 152 -14.00 2.26 19.05
N CYS A 153 -12.90 1.51 18.88
CA CYS A 153 -12.00 1.63 17.73
C CYS A 153 -12.59 1.07 16.44
N PHE A 154 -13.26 1.93 15.67
CA PHE A 154 -13.69 1.65 14.31
C PHE A 154 -13.00 2.60 13.33
N VAL A 155 -12.25 2.04 12.40
CA VAL A 155 -11.76 2.76 11.22
C VAL A 155 -12.75 2.48 10.10
N ASP A 156 -13.91 3.13 10.15
CA ASP A 156 -14.81 3.22 9.00
C ASP A 156 -15.44 4.62 8.93
N GLY A 157 -15.44 5.20 7.73
CA GLY A 157 -16.04 6.50 7.48
C GLY A 157 -17.54 6.32 7.28
N THR A 158 -18.34 6.67 8.28
CA THR A 158 -19.80 6.64 8.11
C THR A 158 -20.22 7.89 7.35
N LEU A 159 -20.89 7.69 6.21
CA LEU A 159 -21.53 8.78 5.47
C LEU A 159 -22.87 9.11 6.13
N ILE A 160 -23.01 10.32 6.65
CA ILE A 160 -24.28 10.85 7.17
C ILE A 160 -24.98 11.57 6.03
N PRO A 161 -26.11 11.07 5.51
CA PRO A 161 -26.85 11.74 4.45
C PRO A 161 -27.43 13.06 4.96
N LEU A 162 -27.34 14.09 4.13
CA LEU A 162 -27.94 15.40 4.32
C LEU A 162 -29.28 15.42 3.57
N ASP A 163 -30.30 15.98 4.22
CA ASP A 163 -31.64 16.15 3.65
C ASP A 163 -31.62 17.11 2.44
N GLN A 164 -30.73 18.10 2.45
CA GLN A 164 -30.62 19.11 1.41
C GLN A 164 -29.18 19.35 0.97
N ARG A 165 -29.03 19.78 -0.29
CA ARG A 165 -27.75 20.25 -0.83
C ARG A 165 -27.24 21.44 0.00
N PRO A 166 -26.02 21.38 0.55
CA PRO A 166 -25.42 22.53 1.21
C PRO A 166 -25.29 23.73 0.27
N THR A 167 -25.64 24.92 0.76
CA THR A 167 -25.61 26.16 -0.01
C THR A 167 -24.19 26.56 -0.40
N TRP A 168 -23.21 26.24 0.45
CA TRP A 168 -21.78 26.45 0.20
C TRP A 168 -21.12 25.13 -0.21
N TYR A 169 -20.39 25.15 -1.32
CA TYR A 169 -19.64 23.98 -1.83
C TYR A 169 -20.47 22.71 -2.00
N GLY A 170 -21.76 22.81 -2.38
CA GLY A 170 -22.67 21.67 -2.43
C GLY A 170 -22.16 20.46 -3.24
N GLU A 171 -21.37 20.68 -4.30
CA GLU A 171 -20.76 19.57 -5.07
C GLU A 171 -19.72 18.77 -4.28
N SER A 172 -19.02 19.40 -3.32
CA SER A 172 -18.04 18.74 -2.46
C SER A 172 -18.68 17.76 -1.46
N TYR A 173 -19.99 17.86 -1.25
CA TYR A 173 -20.76 16.96 -0.40
C TYR A 173 -21.48 15.87 -1.18
N PHE A 174 -21.39 15.87 -2.51
CA PHE A 174 -22.05 14.86 -3.33
C PHE A 174 -21.19 13.59 -3.39
N ASP A 175 -21.69 12.51 -2.79
CA ASP A 175 -20.97 11.26 -2.65
C ASP A 175 -21.13 10.33 -3.86
N ARG A 176 -20.32 9.26 -3.88
CA ARG A 176 -20.38 8.21 -4.91
C ARG A 176 -21.74 7.49 -4.96
N LYS A 177 -22.54 7.55 -3.91
CA LYS A 177 -23.88 6.94 -3.83
C LYS A 177 -24.97 7.90 -4.34
N CYS A 178 -24.59 9.01 -4.96
CA CYS A 178 -25.46 10.05 -5.47
C CYS A 178 -26.31 10.74 -4.39
N ASN A 179 -25.78 10.84 -3.16
CA ASN A 179 -26.41 11.58 -2.07
C ASN A 179 -25.53 12.76 -1.65
N TYR A 180 -26.14 13.80 -1.06
CA TYR A 180 -25.36 14.77 -0.29
C TYR A 180 -25.06 14.14 1.07
N SER A 181 -23.79 13.98 1.44
CA SER A 181 -23.42 13.38 2.72
C SER A 181 -22.14 13.95 3.31
N LEU A 182 -22.02 13.85 4.63
CA LEU A 182 -20.82 14.17 5.39
C LEU A 182 -20.10 12.87 5.74
N ASN A 183 -18.81 12.78 5.42
CA ASN A 183 -17.99 11.70 5.94
C ASN A 183 -17.59 12.03 7.39
N PHE A 184 -18.14 11.27 8.33
CA PHE A 184 -17.70 11.31 9.71
C PHE A 184 -16.71 10.16 9.94
N GLN A 185 -15.44 10.50 10.14
CA GLN A 185 -14.43 9.56 10.63
C GLN A 185 -14.31 9.72 12.13
N VAL A 186 -14.75 8.69 12.85
CA VAL A 186 -14.71 8.65 14.29
C VAL A 186 -13.55 7.74 14.70
N CYS A 187 -12.36 8.31 14.84
CA CYS A 187 -11.23 7.60 15.44
C CYS A 187 -11.46 7.53 16.95
N ILE A 188 -11.84 6.36 17.45
CA ILE A 188 -11.84 6.11 18.89
C ILE A 188 -10.95 4.89 19.15
N ILE A 189 -10.47 4.65 20.37
CA ILE A 189 -9.57 3.54 20.69
C ILE A 189 -10.13 2.88 21.96
N HIS A 190 -10.37 1.57 21.91
CA HIS A 190 -10.99 0.78 22.98
C HIS A 190 -10.07 -0.29 23.48
#